data_AF-A0A1M3DTK0-F1
#
_entry.id   AF-A0A1M3DTK0-F1
#
_cell.length_a   1.000
_cell.length_b   1.000
_cell.length_c   1.000
_cell.angle_alpha   90.00
_cell.angle_beta   90.00
_cell.angle_gamma   90.00
#
_symmetry.space_group_name_H-M   'P 1'
#
loop_
_entity.id
_entity.type
_entity.pdbx_description
1 polymer ?
#
loop_
_entity_poly.entity_id
_entity_poly.type
_entity_poly.pdbx_seq_one_letter_code
_entity_poly.pdbx_strand_id
1 'polypeptide(L)'
;MTLIFSCNKIDNETFEVESQNLINEYKSVTKKFISEKALTLNDSEMNISLDSIDRLYMVEKNKKLAEKFIETEKGLKRLNFLKKYYKTNEINLILKKVPENKKTNKDFLEIKKYTDK
;
A
#
# COMPACT_ATOMS: atom_id res chain seq x y z
N MET A 1 21.71 -3.76 -30.04
CA MET A 1 20.77 -4.41 -29.10
C MET A 1 20.75 -3.56 -27.85
N THR A 2 19.84 -2.57 -27.80
CA THR A 2 19.82 -1.56 -26.74
C THR A 2 19.08 -2.13 -25.54
N LEU A 3 19.80 -2.39 -24.45
CA LEU A 3 19.23 -2.76 -23.16
C LEU A 3 18.39 -1.59 -22.65
N ILE A 4 17.06 -1.66 -22.85
CA ILE A 4 16.12 -0.79 -22.15
C ILE A 4 16.07 -1.27 -20.70
N PHE A 5 17.04 -0.83 -19.88
CA PHE A 5 16.83 -0.77 -18.45
C PHE A 5 15.78 0.33 -18.23
N SER A 6 14.51 -0.06 -18.16
CA SER A 6 13.50 0.79 -17.54
C SER A 6 13.90 0.90 -16.07
N CYS A 7 14.75 1.87 -15.77
CA CYS A 7 15.00 2.33 -14.42
C CYS A 7 13.68 2.97 -13.99
N ASN A 8 12.74 2.15 -13.47
CA ASN A 8 11.46 2.65 -12.99
C ASN A 8 11.78 3.69 -11.92
N LYS A 9 11.58 4.96 -12.25
CA LYS A 9 11.85 6.05 -11.31
C LYS A 9 10.95 5.86 -10.10
N ILE A 10 11.55 5.90 -8.91
CA ILE A 10 10.80 5.89 -7.66
C ILE A 10 10.47 7.35 -7.35
N ASP A 11 9.32 7.81 -7.85
CA ASP A 11 8.83 9.17 -7.67
C ASP A 11 7.32 9.22 -7.39
N ASN A 12 6.84 10.43 -7.07
CA ASN A 12 5.44 10.68 -6.75
C ASN A 12 4.48 10.51 -7.93
N GLU A 13 4.96 10.51 -9.18
CA GLU A 13 4.14 10.31 -10.37
C GLU A 13 3.92 8.82 -10.59
N THR A 14 5.00 8.04 -10.56
CA THR A 14 4.98 6.58 -10.64
C THR A 14 4.17 5.97 -9.49
N PHE A 15 4.24 6.56 -8.29
CA PHE A 15 3.37 6.18 -7.17
C PHE A 15 1.88 6.30 -7.51
N GLU A 16 1.45 7.39 -8.16
CA GLU A 16 0.03 7.57 -8.49
C GLU A 16 -0.44 6.60 -9.54
N VAL A 17 0.38 6.34 -10.55
CA VAL A 17 0.08 5.33 -11.57
C VAL A 17 -0.13 3.96 -10.91
N GLU A 18 0.78 3.54 -10.02
CA GLU A 18 0.64 2.26 -9.33
C GLU A 18 -0.50 2.24 -8.32
N SER A 19 -0.77 3.35 -7.62
CA SER A 19 -1.94 3.50 -6.75
C SER A 19 -3.24 3.38 -7.53
N GLN A 20 -3.33 4.01 -8.70
CA GLN A 20 -4.51 3.94 -9.56
C GLN A 20 -4.69 2.54 -10.17
N ASN A 21 -3.59 1.89 -10.57
CA ASN A 21 -3.60 0.51 -11.02
C ASN A 21 -4.12 -0.43 -9.92
N LEU A 22 -3.69 -0.24 -8.67
CA LEU A 22 -4.17 -1.00 -7.53
C LEU A 22 -5.68 -0.82 -7.29
N ILE A 23 -6.18 0.42 -7.41
CA ILE A 23 -7.62 0.71 -7.30
C ILE A 23 -8.42 0.02 -8.42
N ASN A 24 -7.92 0.09 -9.65
CA ASN A 24 -8.57 -0.53 -10.81
C ASN A 24 -8.58 -2.06 -10.68
N GLU A 25 -7.47 -2.64 -10.22
CA GLU A 25 -7.35 -4.07 -9.96
C GLU A 25 -8.34 -4.51 -8.87
N TYR A 26 -8.42 -3.80 -7.75
CA TYR A 26 -9.38 -4.07 -6.68
C TYR A 26 -10.82 -4.09 -7.19
N LYS A 27 -11.22 -3.06 -7.95
CA LYS A 27 -12.57 -2.97 -8.55
C LYS A 27 -12.84 -4.15 -9.50
N SER A 28 -11.86 -4.50 -10.33
CA SER A 28 -11.97 -5.61 -11.27
C SER A 28 -12.12 -6.95 -10.56
N VAL A 29 -11.27 -7.24 -9.57
CA VAL A 29 -11.29 -8.48 -8.79
C VAL A 29 -12.58 -8.60 -7.99
N THR A 30 -13.02 -7.54 -7.32
CA THR A 30 -14.26 -7.55 -6.53
C THR A 30 -15.47 -7.79 -7.43
N LYS A 31 -15.57 -7.07 -8.57
CA LYS A 31 -16.66 -7.26 -9.54
C LYS A 31 -16.68 -8.69 -10.08
N LYS A 32 -15.51 -9.21 -10.46
CA LYS A 32 -15.36 -10.58 -10.98
C LYS A 32 -15.78 -11.60 -9.92
N PHE A 33 -15.28 -11.47 -8.69
CA PHE A 33 -15.60 -12.36 -7.59
C PHE A 33 -17.11 -12.41 -7.32
N ILE A 34 -17.77 -11.25 -7.18
CA ILE A 34 -19.22 -11.18 -6.98
C ILE A 34 -19.95 -11.86 -8.15
N SER A 35 -19.57 -11.55 -9.41
CA SER A 35 -20.23 -12.14 -10.57
C SER A 35 -20.10 -13.66 -10.65
N GLU A 36 -18.96 -14.22 -10.22
CA GLU A 36 -18.68 -15.65 -10.25
C GLU A 36 -19.31 -16.40 -9.07
N LYS A 37 -19.52 -15.73 -7.94
CA LYS A 37 -19.91 -16.36 -6.67
C LYS A 37 -21.32 -16.04 -6.19
N ALA A 38 -22.00 -15.05 -6.78
CA ALA A 38 -23.32 -14.59 -6.35
C ALA A 38 -24.40 -15.68 -6.27
N LEU A 39 -24.30 -16.72 -7.10
CA LEU A 39 -25.27 -17.83 -7.11
C LEU A 39 -24.81 -19.05 -6.30
N THR A 40 -23.58 -19.05 -5.78
CA THR A 40 -22.96 -20.24 -5.18
C THR A 40 -22.66 -20.09 -3.70
N LEU A 41 -22.47 -18.87 -3.22
CA LEU A 41 -22.21 -18.58 -1.81
C LEU A 41 -23.45 -18.00 -1.16
N ASN A 42 -23.69 -18.34 0.10
CA ASN A 42 -24.64 -17.59 0.90
C ASN A 42 -24.05 -16.22 1.32
N ASP A 43 -24.89 -15.35 1.84
CA ASP A 43 -24.49 -13.98 2.20
C ASP A 43 -23.35 -13.93 3.22
N SER A 44 -23.31 -14.85 4.18
CA SER A 44 -22.25 -14.90 5.19
C SER A 44 -20.90 -15.27 4.57
N GLU A 45 -20.88 -16.28 3.70
CA GLU A 45 -19.67 -16.72 2.99
C GLU A 45 -19.18 -15.66 2.00
N MET A 46 -20.11 -14.98 1.33
CA MET A 46 -19.83 -13.85 0.45
C MET A 46 -19.16 -12.71 1.23
N ASN A 47 -19.74 -12.30 2.36
CA ASN A 47 -19.19 -11.22 3.19
C ASN A 47 -17.79 -11.55 3.72
N ILE A 48 -17.56 -12.76 4.24
CA ILE A 48 -16.23 -13.19 4.71
C ILE A 48 -15.19 -13.15 3.56
N SER A 49 -15.61 -13.54 2.36
CA SER A 49 -14.73 -13.53 1.18
C SER A 49 -14.44 -12.11 0.71
N LEU A 50 -15.42 -11.21 0.72
CA LEU A 50 -15.23 -9.79 0.40
C LEU A 50 -14.35 -9.11 1.43
N ASP A 51 -14.54 -9.36 2.73
CA ASP A 51 -13.65 -8.86 3.79
C ASP A 51 -12.19 -9.29 3.57
N SER A 52 -11.99 -10.51 3.06
CA SER A 52 -10.66 -11.03 2.72
C SER A 52 -10.04 -10.30 1.53
N ILE A 53 -10.84 -9.99 0.49
CA ILE A 53 -10.41 -9.18 -0.66
C ILE A 53 -10.08 -7.76 -0.20
N ASP A 54 -10.95 -7.15 0.60
CA ASP A 54 -10.75 -5.81 1.15
C ASP A 54 -9.48 -5.73 1.96
N ARG A 55 -9.22 -6.69 2.85
CA ARG A 55 -7.97 -6.75 3.61
C ARG A 55 -6.75 -6.86 2.70
N LEU A 56 -6.80 -7.71 1.67
CA LEU A 56 -5.69 -7.87 0.72
C LEU A 56 -5.37 -6.56 0.01
N TYR A 57 -6.38 -5.84 -0.49
CA TYR A 57 -6.17 -4.63 -1.29
C TYR A 57 -5.97 -3.38 -0.44
N MET A 58 -6.77 -3.17 0.61
CA MET A 58 -6.73 -1.97 1.46
C MET A 58 -5.55 -1.99 2.44
N VAL A 59 -5.07 -3.18 2.82
CA VAL A 59 -3.94 -3.33 3.74
C VAL A 59 -2.73 -3.90 3.02
N GLU A 60 -2.72 -5.19 2.67
CA GLU A 60 -1.48 -5.88 2.32
C GLU A 60 -0.78 -5.34 1.06
N LYS A 61 -1.52 -5.12 -0.03
CA LYS A 61 -0.96 -4.52 -1.25
C LYS A 61 -0.58 -3.05 -1.06
N ASN A 62 -1.38 -2.34 -0.27
CA ASN A 62 -1.13 -0.95 0.11
C ASN A 62 0.14 -0.80 0.97
N LYS A 63 0.44 -1.79 1.83
CA LYS A 63 1.70 -1.86 2.58
C LYS A 63 2.89 -1.94 1.64
N LYS A 64 2.85 -2.88 0.69
CA LYS A 64 3.90 -3.05 -0.33
C LYS A 64 4.13 -1.78 -1.14
N LEU A 65 3.06 -1.07 -1.51
CA LEU A 65 3.17 0.19 -2.24
C LEU A 65 3.82 1.30 -1.38
N ALA A 66 3.44 1.41 -0.11
CA ALA A 66 4.05 2.36 0.81
C ALA A 66 5.56 2.10 1.01
N GLU A 67 5.94 0.83 1.17
CA GLU A 67 7.35 0.43 1.32
C GLU A 67 8.18 0.67 0.06
N LYS A 68 7.62 0.37 -1.12
CA LYS A 68 8.28 0.57 -2.41
C LYS A 68 8.60 2.05 -2.67
N PHE A 69 7.70 2.94 -2.26
CA PHE A 69 7.82 4.37 -2.51
C PHE A 69 8.18 5.18 -1.26
N ILE A 70 8.77 4.53 -0.24
CA ILE A 70 9.05 5.14 1.07
C ILE A 70 9.95 6.39 0.99
N GLU A 71 10.75 6.51 -0.07
CA GLU A 71 11.63 7.65 -0.33
C GLU A 71 10.87 8.89 -0.86
N THR A 72 9.59 8.72 -1.20
CA THR A 72 8.71 9.76 -1.74
C THR A 72 7.74 10.27 -0.67
N GLU A 73 7.23 11.48 -0.85
CA GLU A 73 6.25 12.06 0.08
C GLU A 73 4.94 11.27 0.11
N LYS A 74 4.51 10.75 -1.04
CA LYS A 74 3.28 9.97 -1.11
C LYS A 74 3.42 8.59 -0.48
N GLY A 75 4.59 7.96 -0.60
CA GLY A 75 4.89 6.73 0.12
C GLY A 75 4.91 6.93 1.63
N LEU A 76 5.55 8.01 2.12
CA LEU A 76 5.50 8.40 3.53
C LEU A 76 4.08 8.63 4.04
N LYS A 77 3.27 9.40 3.30
CA LYS A 77 1.86 9.65 3.63
C LYS A 77 1.05 8.34 3.67
N ARG A 78 1.27 7.44 2.72
CA ARG A 78 0.61 6.12 2.70
C ARG A 78 1.04 5.26 3.89
N LEU A 79 2.33 5.24 4.23
CA LEU A 79 2.82 4.55 5.42
C LEU A 79 2.20 5.13 6.70
N ASN A 80 2.10 6.46 6.81
CA ASN A 80 1.49 7.14 7.96
C ASN A 80 0.03 6.73 8.15
N PHE A 81 -0.73 6.63 7.07
CA PHE A 81 -2.10 6.13 7.11
C PHE A 81 -2.17 4.66 7.54
N LEU A 82 -1.24 3.83 7.07
CA LEU A 82 -1.23 2.39 7.31
C LEU A 82 -0.51 1.96 8.59
N LYS A 83 0.14 2.87 9.34
CA LYS A 83 1.04 2.53 10.47
C LYS A 83 0.42 1.61 11.52
N LYS A 84 -0.90 1.65 11.72
CA LYS A 84 -1.62 0.75 12.64
C LYS A 84 -1.67 -0.73 12.20
N TYR A 85 -1.37 -1.00 10.93
CA TYR A 85 -1.33 -2.36 10.34
C TYR A 85 0.09 -2.92 10.22
N TYR A 86 1.08 -2.25 10.81
CA TYR A 86 2.44 -2.73 10.92
C TYR A 86 2.78 -2.99 12.38
N LYS A 87 3.72 -3.91 12.60
CA LYS A 87 4.41 -4.01 13.89
C LYS A 87 5.40 -2.86 14.00
N THR A 88 5.63 -2.38 15.22
CA THR A 88 6.58 -1.26 15.48
C THR A 88 7.97 -1.52 14.90
N ASN A 89 8.48 -2.76 15.02
CA ASN A 89 9.78 -3.13 14.47
C ASN A 89 9.81 -3.08 12.93
N GLU A 90 8.72 -3.43 12.24
CA GLU A 90 8.61 -3.32 10.78
C GLU A 90 8.69 -1.85 10.35
N ILE A 91 7.94 -0.96 11.02
CA ILE A 91 7.98 0.48 10.73
C ILE A 91 9.40 1.02 10.92
N ASN A 92 10.06 0.68 12.03
CA ASN A 92 11.42 1.12 12.31
C ASN A 92 12.42 0.67 11.24
N LEU A 93 12.24 -0.54 10.66
CA LEU A 93 13.06 -1.00 9.54
C LEU A 93 12.78 -0.22 8.25
N ILE A 94 11.52 0.11 7.98
CA ILE A 94 11.10 0.88 6.82
C ILE A 94 11.63 2.32 6.90
N LEU A 95 11.53 2.97 8.07
CA LEU A 95 11.99 4.35 8.27
C LEU A 95 13.49 4.54 8.06
N LYS A 96 14.30 3.49 8.19
CA LYS A 96 15.75 3.54 7.86
C LYS A 96 16.02 3.81 6.38
N LYS A 97 15.06 3.52 5.50
CA LYS A 97 15.17 3.76 4.05
C LYS A 97 14.80 5.19 3.65
N VAL A 98 14.24 5.99 4.56
CA VAL A 98 13.81 7.36 4.26
C VAL A 98 15.03 8.26 4.09
N PRO A 99 15.17 8.97 2.94
CA PRO A 99 16.25 9.91 2.70
C PRO A 99 16.30 11.02 3.75
N GLU A 100 17.50 11.51 4.07
CA GLU A 100 17.67 12.40 5.22
C GLU A 100 16.95 13.75 5.04
N ASN A 101 16.92 14.27 3.82
CA ASN A 101 16.16 15.46 3.45
C ASN A 101 14.63 15.30 3.57
N LYS A 102 14.12 14.08 3.77
CA LYS A 102 12.69 13.80 3.97
C LYS A 102 12.32 13.51 5.43
N LYS A 103 13.29 13.41 6.37
CA LYS A 103 13.00 13.14 7.79
C LYS A 103 12.40 14.33 8.57
N THR A 104 12.38 15.52 7.97
CA THR A 104 11.65 16.68 8.50
C THR A 104 10.18 16.71 8.07
N ASN A 105 9.75 15.79 7.19
CA ASN A 105 8.37 15.70 6.73
C ASN A 105 7.42 15.36 7.89
N LYS A 106 6.24 15.99 7.92
CA LYS A 106 5.22 15.79 8.96
C LYS A 106 4.80 14.33 9.11
N ASP A 107 4.57 13.63 8.01
CA ASP A 107 4.20 12.20 8.02
C ASP A 107 5.33 11.36 8.64
N PHE A 108 6.59 11.64 8.30
CA PHE A 108 7.73 10.95 8.92
C PHE A 108 7.75 11.17 10.45
N LEU A 109 7.62 12.41 10.90
CA LEU A 109 7.64 12.75 12.33
C LEU A 109 6.47 12.10 13.09
N GLU A 110 5.30 12.04 12.49
CA GLU A 110 4.13 11.37 13.07
C GLU A 110 4.29 9.84 13.16
N ILE A 111 4.94 9.22 12.17
CA ILE A 111 5.24 7.79 12.22
C ILE A 111 6.29 7.53 13.31
N LYS A 112 7.36 8.34 13.37
CA LYS A 112 8.40 8.19 14.39
C LYS A 112 7.85 8.35 15.80
N LYS A 113 7.01 9.36 16.03
CA LYS A 113 6.30 9.53 17.31
C LYS A 113 5.39 8.35 17.65
N TYR A 114 4.84 7.65 16.65
CA TYR A 114 4.02 6.46 16.87
C TYR A 114 4.87 5.25 17.29
N THR A 115 6.09 5.10 16.76
CA THR A 115 6.99 3.98 17.06
C THR A 115 7.83 4.14 18.31
N ASP A 116 8.04 5.36 18.77
CA ASP A 116 8.85 5.68 19.96
C ASP A 116 8.03 5.60 21.28
N LYS A 117 6.73 5.26 21.20
CA LYS A 117 5.86 5.00 22.36
C LYS A 117 6.03 3.56 22.86
#